data_AF-A0A3N5ENZ7-F1
#
_entry.id   AF-A0A3N5ENZ7-F1
#
_cell.length_a   1.000
_cell.length_b   1.000
_cell.length_c   1.000
_cell.angle_alpha   90.00
_cell.angle_beta   90.00
_cell.angle_gamma   90.00
#
_symmetry.space_group_name_H-M   'P 1'
#
loop_
_entity.id
_entity.type
_entity.pdbx_description
1 polymer ?
#
loop_
_entity_poly.entity_id
_entity_poly.type
_entity_poly.pdbx_seq_one_letter_code
_entity_poly.pdbx_strand_id
1 'polypeptide(L)' 'VGPSFVDIAARHAARGDAVDYLTAKIRAGGAGVWGPIPMPPQSLGDADARSIAQWLAAGAKR' A
#
# COMPACT_ATOMS: atom_id res chain seq x y z
N VAL A 1 -13.77 -1.52 1.04
CA VAL A 1 -13.86 -1.23 -0.41
C VAL A 1 -12.60 -0.48 -0.78
N GLY A 2 -11.75 -1.06 -1.60
CA GLY A 2 -10.44 -0.49 -1.96
C GLY A 2 -10.06 -0.88 -3.38
N PRO A 3 -9.02 -0.24 -3.93
CA PRO A 3 -8.49 -0.60 -5.25
C PRO A 3 -7.96 -2.04 -5.27
N SER A 4 -7.77 -2.61 -6.45
CA SER A 4 -7.09 -3.89 -6.56
C SER A 4 -5.60 -3.74 -6.19
N PHE A 5 -4.98 -4.82 -5.70
CA PHE A 5 -3.54 -4.81 -5.41
C PHE A 5 -2.68 -4.58 -6.65
N VAL A 6 -3.15 -5.03 -7.82
CA VAL A 6 -2.49 -4.81 -9.12
C VAL A 6 -2.52 -3.31 -9.48
N ASP A 7 -3.64 -2.62 -9.25
CA ASP A 7 -3.72 -1.17 -9.49
C ASP A 7 -2.82 -0.39 -8.53
N ILE A 8 -2.77 -0.81 -7.25
CA ILE A 8 -1.86 -0.21 -6.26
C ILE A 8 -0.42 -0.34 -6.73
N ALA A 9 -0.02 -1.53 -7.17
CA ALA A 9 1.31 -1.79 -7.69
C ALA A 9 1.61 -0.92 -8.92
N ALA A 10 0.71 -0.92 -9.92
CA ALA A 10 0.88 -0.15 -11.14
C ALA A 10 1.00 1.37 -10.87
N ARG A 11 0.17 1.92 -9.99
CA ARG A 11 0.19 3.35 -9.65
C ARG A 11 1.47 3.78 -8.94
N HIS A 12 2.08 2.89 -8.17
CA HIS A 12 3.28 3.20 -7.38
C HIS A 12 4.57 2.60 -7.95
N ALA A 13 4.52 1.93 -9.10
CA ALA A 13 5.68 1.29 -9.74
C ALA A 13 6.83 2.25 -10.07
N ALA A 14 6.52 3.51 -10.40
CA ALA A 14 7.53 4.52 -10.75
C ALA A 14 8.13 5.23 -9.52
N ARG A 15 7.69 4.90 -8.30
CA ARG A 15 8.17 5.55 -7.08
C ARG A 15 9.42 4.87 -6.56
N GLY A 16 10.51 5.61 -6.41
CA GLY A 16 11.74 5.12 -5.77
C GLY A 16 11.55 4.76 -4.30
N ASP A 17 10.54 5.36 -3.64
CA ASP A 17 10.19 5.18 -2.24
C ASP A 17 8.94 4.30 -2.02
N ALA A 18 8.55 3.49 -3.02
CA ALA A 18 7.27 2.77 -3.02
C ALA A 18 7.06 1.91 -1.75
N VAL A 19 8.09 1.20 -1.30
CA VAL A 19 8.01 0.33 -0.12
C VAL A 19 7.71 1.15 1.13
N ASP A 20 8.51 2.18 1.41
CA ASP A 20 8.35 2.99 2.62
C ASP A 20 7.02 3.77 2.61
N TYR A 21 6.64 4.31 1.46
CA TYR A 21 5.35 4.98 1.28
C TYR A 21 4.17 4.04 1.55
N LEU A 22 4.19 2.83 0.98
CA LEU A 22 3.12 1.85 1.16
C LEU A 22 3.09 1.33 2.59
N THR A 23 4.23 1.06 3.22
CA THR A 23 4.30 0.67 4.64
C THR A 23 3.66 1.71 5.53
N ALA A 24 4.00 2.99 5.34
CA ALA A 24 3.41 4.09 6.10
C ALA A 24 1.89 4.17 5.89
N LYS A 25 1.42 4.03 4.64
CA LYS A 25 -0.02 4.02 4.34
C LYS A 25 -0.75 2.83 4.95
N ILE A 26 -0.17 1.64 4.92
CA ILE A 26 -0.77 0.43 5.51
C ILE A 26 -0.96 0.63 7.02
N ARG A 27 0.06 1.16 7.71
CA ARG A 27 0.01 1.35 9.17
C ARG A 27 -0.89 2.52 9.58
N ALA A 28 -0.71 3.68 8.97
CA ALA A 28 -1.42 4.91 9.34
C ALA A 28 -2.82 5.01 8.71
N GLY A 29 -3.13 4.16 7.73
CA GLY A 29 -4.29 4.36 6.87
C GLY A 29 -4.06 5.49 5.85
N GLY A 30 -5.13 5.87 5.16
CA GLY A 30 -5.07 6.96 4.20
C GLY A 30 -6.39 7.25 3.51
N ALA A 31 -6.59 8.49 3.08
CA ALA A 31 -7.79 8.92 2.38
C ALA A 31 -7.44 9.62 1.06
N GLY A 32 -8.39 9.72 0.13
CA GLY A 32 -8.32 10.57 -1.05
C GLY A 32 -7.50 10.05 -2.23
N VAL A 33 -6.57 9.10 -2.01
CA VAL A 33 -5.75 8.54 -3.10
C VAL A 33 -6.61 7.75 -4.09
N TRP A 34 -7.52 6.92 -3.58
CA TRP A 34 -8.32 5.97 -4.38
C TRP A 34 -9.81 6.29 -4.40
N GLY A 35 -10.20 7.44 -3.85
CA GLY A 35 -11.57 7.86 -3.71
C GLY A 35 -11.88 8.44 -2.32
N PRO A 36 -13.16 8.71 -2.06
CA PRO A 36 -13.60 9.36 -0.83
C PRO A 36 -13.59 8.44 0.39
N ILE A 37 -13.52 7.11 0.19
CA ILE A 37 -13.53 6.13 1.28
C ILE A 37 -12.12 6.05 1.89
N PRO A 38 -11.94 6.40 3.18
CA PRO A 38 -10.65 6.27 3.84
C PRO A 38 -10.34 4.81 4.18
N MET A 39 -9.07 4.44 4.07
CA MET A 39 -8.51 3.22 4.64
C MET A 39 -8.17 3.48 6.12
N PRO A 40 -8.79 2.76 7.08
CA PRO A 40 -8.44 2.88 8.49
C PRO A 40 -7.01 2.41 8.77
N PRO A 41 -6.37 2.92 9.85
CA PRO A 41 -5.09 2.39 10.34
C PRO A 41 -5.18 0.88 10.57
N GLN A 42 -4.12 0.14 10.21
CA GLN A 42 -4.04 -1.29 10.42
C GLN A 42 -3.12 -1.58 11.62
N SER A 43 -3.57 -2.43 12.54
CA SER A 43 -2.80 -2.89 13.70
C SER A 43 -1.82 -4.02 13.33
N LEU A 44 -0.97 -3.75 12.34
CA LEU A 44 0.06 -4.67 11.84
C LEU A 44 1.44 -4.30 12.42
N GLY A 45 2.28 -5.31 12.63
CA GLY A 45 3.70 -5.11 12.91
C GLY A 45 4.41 -4.43 11.73
N ASP A 46 5.47 -3.69 12.01
CA ASP A 46 6.21 -2.96 10.95
C ASP A 46 6.80 -3.92 9.90
N ALA A 47 7.31 -5.07 10.34
CA ALA A 47 7.84 -6.12 9.48
C ALA A 47 6.78 -6.69 8.52
N ASP A 48 5.56 -6.93 9.00
CA ASP A 48 4.46 -7.45 8.19
C ASP A 48 3.99 -6.41 7.18
N ALA A 49 3.81 -5.16 7.62
CA ALA A 49 3.43 -4.04 6.76
C ALA A 49 4.48 -3.79 5.67
N ARG A 50 5.77 -3.93 6.00
CA ARG A 50 6.89 -3.84 5.04
C ARG A 50 6.87 -4.99 4.05
N SER A 51 6.61 -6.22 4.50
CA SER A 51 6.54 -7.40 3.62
C SER A 51 5.42 -7.26 2.59
N ILE A 52 4.24 -6.79 3.02
CA ILE A 52 3.10 -6.51 2.12
C ILE A 52 3.46 -5.38 1.14
N ALA A 53 4.10 -4.31 1.62
CA ALA A 53 4.52 -3.19 0.77
C ALA A 53 5.55 -3.60 -0.30
N GLN A 54 6.49 -4.48 0.04
CA GLN A 54 7.45 -5.06 -0.90
C GLN A 54 6.75 -5.90 -1.96
N TRP A 55 5.81 -6.75 -1.54
CA TRP A 55 5.01 -7.55 -2.47
C TRP A 55 4.18 -6.68 -3.44
N LEU A 56 3.57 -5.61 -2.93
CA LEU A 56 2.85 -4.63 -3.76
C LEU A 56 3.80 -3.92 -4.74
N ALA A 57 4.96 -3.44 -4.27
CA ALA A 57 5.95 -2.77 -5.11
C ALA A 57 6.52 -3.70 -6.20
N ALA A 58 6.59 -5.02 -5.93
CA ALA A 58 7.03 -6.03 -6.88
C ALA A 58 5.99 -6.42 -7.94
N GLY A 59 4.81 -5.79 -7.93
CA GLY A 59 3.75 -6.03 -8.92
C GLY A 59 2.56 -6.84 -8.41
N ALA A 60 2.44 -7.08 -7.10
CA ALA A 60 1.35 -7.86 -6.51
C ALA A 60 1.15 -9.24 -7.19
N LYS A 61 2.26 -9.91 -7.52
CA LYS A 61 2.27 -11.19 -8.23
C LYS A 61 1.71 -12.29 -7.33
N ARG A 62 0.84 -13.14 -7.88
CA ARG A 62 0.28 -14.30 -7.16
C ARG A 62 1.36 -15.33 -6.85
#